data_AF-A0A6B2T312-F1
#
_entry.id   AF-A0A6B2T312-F1
#
_cell.length_a   1.000
_cell.length_b   1.000
_cell.length_c   1.000
_cell.angle_alpha   90.00
_cell.angle_beta   90.00
_cell.angle_gamma   90.00
#
_symmetry.space_group_name_H-M   'P 1'
#
loop_
_entity.id
_entity.type
_entity.pdbx_description
1 polymer ?
#
loop_
_entity_poly.entity_id
_entity_poly.type
_entity_poly.pdbx_seq_one_letter_code
_entity_poly.pdbx_strand_id
1 'polypeptide(L)'
;TAFREPGAAQRATHGVRDRLRPGDRILTRRPPVLRTAADDVYALPHLVLLDGPVTSYARDTDTPASHPLIGHETPFPFAAVLSASPGAADAIAADSLFVYRPAK
;
A
#
# COMPACT_ATOMS: atom_id res chain seq x y z
N THR A 1 -7.32 14.19 1.92
CA THR A 1 -7.14 15.53 2.52
C THR A 1 -5.94 16.22 1.90
N ALA A 2 -5.93 17.55 1.83
CA ALA A 2 -4.75 18.29 1.37
C ALA A 2 -3.59 18.15 2.37
N PHE A 3 -2.39 17.94 1.88
CA PHE A 3 -1.16 17.98 2.67
C PHE A 3 -0.79 19.45 2.93
N ARG A 4 -0.55 19.80 4.18
CA ARG A 4 -0.23 21.18 4.59
C ARG A 4 1.26 21.44 4.72
N GLU A 5 2.04 20.40 5.00
CA GLU A 5 3.49 20.52 5.12
C GLU A 5 4.16 20.45 3.73
N PRO A 6 5.07 21.39 3.41
CA PRO A 6 5.84 21.34 2.16
C PRO A 6 6.55 20.00 1.93
N GLY A 7 6.31 19.42 0.76
CA GLY A 7 6.95 18.17 0.35
C GLY A 7 6.34 16.89 0.95
N ALA A 8 5.39 16.99 1.88
CA ALA A 8 4.86 15.81 2.57
C ALA A 8 4.11 14.84 1.64
N ALA A 9 3.37 15.35 0.64
CA ALA A 9 2.72 14.51 -0.36
C ALA A 9 3.75 13.73 -1.21
N GLN A 10 4.87 14.36 -1.57
CA GLN A 10 5.95 13.72 -2.32
C GLN A 10 6.65 12.65 -1.48
N ARG A 11 6.96 12.95 -0.21
CA ARG A 11 7.58 11.97 0.69
C ARG A 11 6.66 10.78 0.96
N ALA A 12 5.37 11.01 1.18
CA ALA A 12 4.39 9.95 1.41
C ALA A 12 4.26 9.03 0.18
N THR A 13 4.17 9.60 -1.03
CA THR A 13 4.05 8.83 -2.27
C THR A 13 5.36 8.13 -2.66
N HIS A 14 6.51 8.73 -2.38
CA HIS A 14 7.82 8.06 -2.51
C HIS A 14 7.99 6.92 -1.52
N GLY A 15 7.51 7.06 -0.28
CA GLY A 15 7.61 5.99 0.72
C GLY A 15 6.96 4.67 0.26
N VAL A 16 5.91 4.73 -0.54
CA VAL A 16 5.34 3.53 -1.18
C VAL A 16 6.27 2.97 -2.25
N ARG A 17 6.87 3.82 -3.09
CA ARG A 17 7.80 3.41 -4.15
C ARG A 17 9.06 2.78 -3.59
N ASP A 18 9.59 3.32 -2.51
CA ASP A 18 10.80 2.83 -1.83
C ASP A 18 10.60 1.43 -1.22
N ARG A 19 9.33 1.01 -1.04
CA ARG A 19 8.94 -0.30 -0.51
C ARG A 19 8.59 -1.31 -1.61
N LEU A 20 8.58 -0.91 -2.88
CA LEU A 20 8.33 -1.84 -3.97
C LEU A 20 9.51 -2.79 -4.12
N ARG A 21 9.21 -4.07 -4.31
CA ARG A 21 10.18 -5.09 -4.70
C ARG A 21 10.28 -5.20 -6.22
N PRO A 22 11.36 -5.80 -6.76
CA PRO A 22 11.38 -6.19 -8.16
C PRO A 22 10.15 -7.03 -8.51
N GLY A 23 9.45 -6.67 -9.59
CA GLY A 23 8.22 -7.34 -10.04
C GLY A 23 6.93 -6.60 -9.66
N ASP A 24 6.92 -5.84 -8.56
CA ASP A 24 5.75 -5.07 -8.16
C ASP A 24 5.38 -4.00 -9.20
N ARG A 25 4.08 -3.68 -9.29
CA ARG A 25 3.57 -2.72 -10.26
C ARG A 25 2.59 -1.74 -9.64
N ILE A 26 2.87 -0.44 -9.80
CA ILE A 26 1.87 0.61 -9.60
C ILE A 26 0.93 0.61 -10.83
N LEU A 27 -0.35 0.34 -10.61
CA LEU A 27 -1.38 0.28 -11.66
C LEU A 27 -2.00 1.64 -11.97
N THR A 28 -1.89 2.60 -11.05
CA THR A 28 -2.36 3.98 -11.25
C THR A 28 -1.38 4.76 -12.12
N ARG A 29 -1.85 5.31 -13.25
CA ARG A 29 -1.01 5.98 -14.26
C ARG A 29 -0.90 7.50 -14.11
N ARG A 30 -1.72 8.11 -13.25
CA ARG A 30 -1.69 9.56 -13.03
C ARG A 30 -0.42 9.94 -12.27
N PRO A 31 0.04 11.21 -12.36
CA PRO A 31 1.07 11.71 -11.47
C PRO A 31 0.69 11.43 -10.00
N PRO A 32 1.63 11.04 -9.12
CA PRO A 32 1.33 10.64 -7.75
C PRO A 32 0.91 11.82 -6.87
N VAL A 33 1.24 13.05 -7.28
CA VAL A 33 0.92 14.28 -6.56
C VAL A 33 0.21 15.24 -7.50
N LEU A 34 -0.90 15.80 -7.02
CA LEU A 34 -1.65 16.86 -7.69
C LEU A 34 -1.45 18.17 -6.93
N ARG A 35 -1.08 19.23 -7.66
CA ARG A 35 -1.12 20.62 -7.16
C ARG A 35 -2.26 21.34 -7.86
N THR A 36 -3.08 22.05 -7.10
CA THR A 36 -4.23 22.79 -7.64
C THR A 36 -3.88 24.27 -7.88
N ALA A 37 -4.78 25.02 -8.52
CA ALA A 37 -4.63 26.46 -8.71
C ALA A 37 -4.67 27.26 -7.40
N ALA A 38 -5.26 26.69 -6.33
CA ALA A 38 -5.29 27.28 -4.99
C ALA A 38 -4.10 26.85 -4.12
N ASP A 39 -3.05 26.26 -4.74
CA ASP A 39 -1.84 25.71 -4.11
C ASP A 39 -2.08 24.57 -3.10
N ASP A 40 -3.29 24.01 -3.04
CA ASP A 40 -3.50 22.75 -2.32
C ASP A 40 -2.73 21.61 -2.99
N VAL A 41 -2.07 20.78 -2.18
CA VAL A 41 -1.29 19.62 -2.61
C VAL A 41 -1.93 18.33 -2.12
N TYR A 42 -2.19 17.40 -3.03
CA TYR A 42 -2.79 16.10 -2.73
C TYR A 42 -1.89 14.96 -3.19
N ALA A 43 -1.73 13.93 -2.36
CA ALA A 43 -1.30 12.62 -2.84
C ALA A 43 -2.50 11.93 -3.51
N LEU A 44 -2.33 11.49 -4.75
CA LEU A 44 -3.36 10.80 -5.49
C LEU A 44 -3.40 9.31 -5.13
N PRO A 45 -4.56 8.64 -5.27
CA PRO A 45 -4.68 7.24 -4.91
C PRO A 45 -3.67 6.36 -5.63
N HIS A 46 -3.09 5.40 -4.90
CA HIS A 46 -2.21 4.38 -5.46
C HIS A 46 -2.89 3.00 -5.39
N LEU A 47 -2.86 2.28 -6.51
CA LEU A 47 -3.18 0.86 -6.57
C LEU A 47 -1.91 0.11 -6.95
N VAL A 48 -1.44 -0.79 -6.09
CA VAL A 48 -0.22 -1.56 -6.32
C VAL A 48 -0.58 -3.04 -6.44
N LEU A 49 -0.02 -3.71 -7.44
CA LEU A 49 -0.04 -5.16 -7.56
C LEU A 49 1.31 -5.69 -7.08
N LEU A 50 1.28 -6.48 -6.01
CA LEU A 50 2.47 -7.12 -5.45
C LEU A 50 2.80 -8.38 -6.24
N ASP A 51 4.08 -8.57 -6.53
CA ASP A 51 4.56 -9.76 -7.24
C ASP A 51 4.79 -10.95 -6.31
N GLY A 52 4.54 -12.14 -6.83
CA GLY A 52 4.70 -13.41 -6.13
C GLY A 52 3.57 -13.72 -5.12
N PRO A 53 3.30 -15.02 -4.89
CA PRO A 53 2.34 -15.43 -3.87
C PRO A 53 2.93 -15.27 -2.46
N VAL A 54 2.20 -14.61 -1.58
CA VAL A 54 2.48 -14.56 -0.14
C VAL A 54 2.12 -15.92 0.45
N THR A 55 3.14 -16.67 0.89
CA THR A 55 2.96 -18.03 1.44
C THR A 55 2.95 -18.07 2.96
N SER A 56 3.53 -17.06 3.62
CA SER A 56 3.51 -16.87 5.07
C SER A 56 3.39 -15.38 5.42
N TYR A 57 2.80 -15.10 6.58
CA TYR A 57 2.68 -13.75 7.14
C TYR A 57 2.99 -13.80 8.62
N ALA A 58 3.91 -12.95 9.06
CA ALA A 58 4.25 -12.72 10.45
C ALA A 58 4.47 -11.22 10.65
N ARG A 59 3.98 -10.69 11.77
CA ARG A 59 4.05 -9.27 12.10
C ARG A 59 5.44 -8.86 12.61
N ASP A 60 6.19 -9.82 13.16
CA ASP A 60 7.55 -9.60 13.63
C ASP A 60 8.52 -9.36 12.46
N THR A 61 9.20 -8.23 12.53
CA THR A 61 10.13 -7.70 11.52
C THR A 61 11.34 -8.59 11.25
N ASP A 62 11.57 -9.62 12.07
CA ASP A 62 12.64 -10.61 11.90
C ASP A 62 12.27 -11.76 10.96
N THR A 63 11.04 -11.76 10.41
CA THR A 63 10.64 -12.74 9.40
C THR A 63 10.82 -12.13 8.01
N PRO A 64 11.86 -12.51 7.23
CA PRO A 64 12.12 -11.96 5.89
C PRO A 64 11.02 -12.25 4.85
N ALA A 65 9.97 -13.00 5.23
CA ALA A 65 8.93 -13.47 4.33
C ALA A 65 7.83 -12.43 4.02
N SER A 66 7.56 -11.45 4.90
CA SER A 66 6.43 -10.53 4.70
C SER A 66 6.77 -9.40 3.73
N HIS A 67 5.83 -9.04 2.84
CA HIS A 67 6.00 -7.93 1.92
C HIS A 67 5.88 -6.60 2.68
N PRO A 68 6.78 -5.62 2.50
CA PRO A 68 6.82 -4.37 3.28
C PRO A 68 5.60 -3.44 3.10
N LEU A 69 4.73 -3.75 2.14
CA LEU A 69 3.46 -3.02 1.91
C LEU A 69 2.25 -3.66 2.61
N ILE A 70 2.37 -4.87 3.15
CA ILE A 70 1.29 -5.51 3.92
C ILE A 70 1.27 -4.88 5.32
N GLY A 71 0.13 -4.33 5.71
CA GLY A 71 -0.02 -3.61 6.98
C GLY A 71 0.64 -2.23 7.02
N HIS A 72 1.20 -1.74 5.90
CA HIS A 72 1.77 -0.40 5.84
C HIS A 72 0.68 0.66 5.76
N GLU A 73 0.56 1.46 6.82
CA GLU A 73 -0.34 2.61 6.85
C GLU A 73 0.25 3.80 6.11
N THR A 74 -0.57 4.46 5.29
CA THR A 74 -0.19 5.66 4.55
C THR A 74 -1.19 6.79 4.80
N PRO A 75 -0.75 8.07 4.73
CA PRO A 75 -1.63 9.22 4.99
C PRO A 75 -2.48 9.62 3.75
N PHE A 76 -2.72 8.69 2.81
CA PHE A 76 -3.47 8.94 1.59
C PHE A 76 -4.13 7.64 1.07
N PRO A 77 -5.12 7.72 0.16
CA PRO A 77 -5.78 6.53 -0.36
C PRO A 77 -4.77 5.58 -1.03
N PHE A 78 -4.66 4.38 -0.49
CA PHE A 78 -3.72 3.36 -0.97
C PHE A 78 -4.37 1.98 -0.88
N ALA A 79 -4.10 1.15 -1.87
CA ALA A 79 -4.46 -0.26 -1.85
C ALA A 79 -3.34 -1.10 -2.48
N ALA A 80 -3.02 -2.22 -1.84
CA ALA A 80 -2.18 -3.27 -2.40
C ALA A 80 -3.04 -4.50 -2.72
N VAL A 81 -2.84 -5.08 -3.90
CA VAL A 81 -3.44 -6.33 -4.36
C VAL A 81 -2.34 -7.37 -4.38
N LEU A 82 -2.61 -8.53 -3.79
CA LEU A 82 -1.64 -9.61 -3.66
C LEU A 82 -2.33 -10.96 -3.86
N SER A 83 -1.54 -11.96 -4.25
CA SER A 83 -1.94 -13.36 -4.19
C SER A 83 -1.42 -13.96 -2.89
N ALA A 84 -2.22 -14.77 -2.19
CA ALA A 84 -1.81 -15.42 -0.95
C ALA A 84 -2.27 -16.88 -0.92
N SER A 85 -1.50 -17.73 -0.23
CA SER A 85 -1.99 -19.04 0.18
C SER A 85 -3.18 -18.87 1.14
N PRO A 86 -4.08 -19.87 1.28
CA PRO A 86 -5.20 -19.77 2.21
C PRO A 86 -4.77 -19.43 3.65
N GLY A 87 -3.72 -20.09 4.16
CA GLY A 87 -3.20 -19.82 5.51
C GLY A 87 -2.59 -18.43 5.66
N ALA A 88 -1.93 -17.90 4.63
CA ALA A 88 -1.42 -16.52 4.66
C ALA A 88 -2.56 -15.50 4.60
N ALA A 89 -3.60 -15.75 3.79
CA ALA A 89 -4.78 -14.89 3.73
C ALA A 89 -5.51 -14.82 5.08
N ASP A 90 -5.66 -15.97 5.76
CA ASP A 90 -6.27 -16.04 7.08
C ASP A 90 -5.43 -15.29 8.13
N ALA A 91 -4.10 -15.43 8.09
CA ALA A 91 -3.20 -14.72 8.99
C ALA A 91 -3.24 -13.19 8.78
N ILE A 92 -3.25 -12.73 7.53
CA ILE A 92 -3.40 -11.30 7.20
C ILE A 92 -4.76 -10.78 7.68
N ALA A 93 -5.83 -11.54 7.44
CA ALA A 93 -7.18 -11.17 7.85
C ALA A 93 -7.32 -11.10 9.38
N ALA A 94 -6.66 -11.99 10.12
CA ALA A 94 -6.67 -11.99 11.58
C ALA A 94 -6.01 -10.76 12.20
N ASP A 95 -4.99 -10.19 11.53
CA ASP A 95 -4.29 -8.99 11.99
C ASP A 95 -4.90 -7.67 11.44
N SER A 96 -5.92 -7.78 10.58
CA SER A 96 -6.57 -6.63 9.95
C SER A 96 -7.69 -6.07 10.83
N LEU A 97 -7.73 -4.74 10.99
CA LEU A 97 -8.82 -4.06 11.71
C LEU A 97 -10.18 -4.23 11.02
N PHE A 98 -10.18 -4.37 9.69
CA PHE A 98 -11.37 -4.58 8.88
C PHE A 98 -11.08 -5.58 7.77
N VAL A 99 -11.99 -6.54 7.58
CA VAL A 99 -11.91 -7.53 6.50
C VAL A 99 -13.21 -7.50 5.72
N TYR A 100 -13.14 -7.07 4.46
CA TYR A 100 -14.26 -7.21 3.54
C TYR A 100 -14.29 -8.63 2.97
N ARG A 101 -15.45 -9.30 3.08
CA ARG A 101 -15.72 -10.58 2.44
C ARG A 101 -16.92 -10.39 1.50
N PRO A 102 -16.77 -10.58 0.18
CA PRO A 102 -17.91 -10.47 -0.73
C PRO A 102 -18.98 -11.52 -0.36
N ALA A 103 -20.24 -11.18 -0.57
CA ALA A 103 -21.33 -12.14 -0.42
C ALA A 103 -21.12 -13.31 -1.39
N LYS A 104 -21.42 -14.52 -0.92
CA LYS A 104 -21.36 -15.74 -1.74
C LYS A 104 -22.44 -15.76 -2.80
#